data_AF-A0A1Q5P4H7-F1
#
_entry.id   AF-A0A1Q5P4H7-F1
#
_cell.length_a   1.000
_cell.length_b   1.000
_cell.length_c   1.000
_cell.angle_alpha   90.00
_cell.angle_beta   90.00
_cell.angle_gamma   90.00
#
_symmetry.space_group_name_H-M   'P 1'
#
loop_
_entity.id
_entity.type
_entity.pdbx_description
1 polymer ?
#
loop_
_entity_poly.entity_id
_entity_poly.type
_entity_poly.pdbx_seq_one_letter_code
_entity_poly.pdbx_strand_id
1 'polypeptide(L)'
;MRETHHHTFSTVDYEWTEQNVLFVKVNGFDAGRGKEFEGVVKFIEGVPFGDLIHVQKSSLSTSCRGALRAYLLNRYHNKDFN
;
A
#
# COMPACT_ATOMS: atom_id res chain seq x y z
N MET A 1 22.77 19.49 -3.81
CA MET A 1 21.44 19.05 -4.30
C MET A 1 20.88 18.06 -3.30
N ARG A 2 19.71 18.30 -2.72
CA ARG A 2 18.99 17.27 -1.96
C ARG A 2 18.21 16.48 -3.00
N GLU A 3 18.71 15.32 -3.41
CA GLU A 3 17.88 14.38 -4.17
C GLU A 3 16.72 13.98 -3.28
N THR A 4 15.53 14.48 -3.64
CA THR A 4 14.31 14.19 -2.89
C THR A 4 13.89 12.81 -3.35
N HIS A 5 14.37 11.78 -2.65
CA HIS A 5 13.96 10.42 -2.96
C HIS A 5 12.44 10.34 -2.74
N HIS A 6 11.68 10.03 -3.79
CA HIS A 6 10.23 9.92 -3.72
C HIS A 6 9.83 8.48 -3.40
N HIS A 7 8.77 8.31 -2.60
CA HIS A 7 8.15 7.00 -2.44
C HIS A 7 7.51 6.56 -3.76
N THR A 8 7.74 5.32 -4.19
CA THR A 8 7.12 4.75 -5.38
C THR A 8 6.21 3.59 -4.99
N PHE A 9 5.12 3.41 -5.72
CA PHE A 9 4.12 2.36 -5.45
C PHE A 9 3.65 1.77 -6.77
N SER A 10 3.52 0.44 -6.83
CA SER A 10 2.85 -0.24 -7.93
C SER A 10 2.02 -1.41 -7.39
N THR A 11 0.77 -1.52 -7.85
CA THR A 11 -0.01 -2.73 -7.65
C THR A 11 0.52 -3.80 -8.59
N VAL A 12 0.87 -4.95 -8.01
CA VAL A 12 1.33 -6.14 -8.74
C VAL A 12 0.14 -6.97 -9.20
N ASP A 13 -0.82 -7.19 -8.29
CA ASP A 13 -2.00 -8.01 -8.53
C ASP A 13 -3.10 -7.67 -7.51
N TYR A 14 -4.34 -8.08 -7.78
CA TYR A 14 -5.44 -7.98 -6.83
C TYR A 14 -6.51 -9.05 -7.05
N GLU A 15 -7.20 -9.45 -5.98
CA GLU A 15 -8.24 -10.47 -6.01
C GLU A 15 -9.38 -10.12 -5.07
N TRP A 16 -10.62 -10.20 -5.57
CA TRP A 16 -11.83 -10.16 -4.75
C TRP A 16 -12.24 -11.56 -4.31
N THR A 17 -12.73 -11.67 -3.08
CA THR A 17 -13.39 -12.87 -2.58
C THR A 17 -14.89 -12.65 -2.42
N GLU A 18 -15.64 -13.75 -2.26
CA GLU A 18 -17.11 -13.77 -2.17
C GLU A 18 -17.69 -12.90 -1.03
N GLN A 19 -16.89 -12.47 -0.07
CA GLN A 19 -17.32 -11.72 1.12
C GLN A 19 -17.00 -10.21 1.04
N ASN A 20 -16.93 -9.63 -0.17
CA ASN A 20 -16.52 -8.23 -0.39
C ASN A 20 -15.16 -7.89 0.25
N VAL A 21 -14.27 -8.88 0.26
CA VAL A 21 -12.89 -8.72 0.71
C VAL A 21 -12.02 -8.63 -0.53
N LEU A 22 -11.15 -7.62 -0.56
CA LEU A 22 -10.19 -7.41 -1.64
C LEU A 22 -8.78 -7.59 -1.09
N PHE A 23 -7.96 -8.41 -1.74
CA PHE A 23 -6.53 -8.50 -1.47
C PHE A 23 -5.77 -7.78 -2.58
N VAL A 24 -4.86 -6.88 -2.21
CA VAL A 24 -4.04 -6.13 -3.16
C VAL A 24 -2.57 -6.42 -2.88
N LYS A 25 -1.89 -7.05 -3.83
CA LYS A 25 -0.44 -7.20 -3.81
C LYS A 25 0.20 -5.92 -4.33
N VAL A 26 1.10 -5.35 -3.55
CA VAL A 26 1.75 -4.06 -3.84
C VAL A 26 3.25 -4.15 -3.60
N ASN A 27 4.02 -3.48 -4.43
CA ASN A 27 5.44 -3.26 -4.24
C ASN A 27 5.78 -1.76 -4.37
N GLY A 28 7.01 -1.41 -4.02
CA GLY A 28 7.44 -0.02 -4.08
C GLY A 28 8.80 0.23 -3.46
N PHE A 29 9.17 1.50 -3.42
CA PHE A 29 10.40 1.98 -2.78
C PHE A 29 10.08 2.95 -1.64
N ASP A 30 10.58 2.64 -0.44
CA ASP A 30 10.53 3.52 0.72
C ASP A 30 11.76 4.43 0.75
N ALA A 31 11.62 5.63 0.19
CA ALA A 31 12.64 6.67 0.26
C ALA A 31 13.10 7.05 1.68
N GLY A 32 12.25 6.90 2.70
CA GLY A 32 12.60 7.21 4.08
C GLY A 32 13.56 6.19 4.70
N ARG A 33 13.64 4.98 4.12
CA ARG A 33 14.54 3.90 4.56
C ARG A 33 15.55 3.48 3.48
N GLY A 34 15.41 3.98 2.26
CA GLY A 34 16.22 3.59 1.12
C GLY A 34 16.07 2.12 0.75
N LYS A 35 14.86 1.56 0.87
CA LYS A 35 14.62 0.12 0.68
C LYS A 35 13.38 -0.15 -0.15
N GLU A 36 13.47 -1.15 -1.01
CA GLU A 36 12.31 -1.73 -1.69
C GLU A 36 11.46 -2.54 -0.72
N PHE A 37 10.19 -2.67 -1.03
CA PHE A 37 9.25 -3.51 -0.30
C PHE A 37 8.26 -4.17 -1.24
N GLU A 38 7.72 -5.31 -0.78
CA GLU A 38 6.61 -6.01 -1.38
C GLU A 38 5.71 -6.53 -0.25
N GLY A 39 4.41 -6.59 -0.48
CA GLY A 39 3.48 -7.25 0.44
C GLY A 39 2.04 -7.16 -0.02
N VAL A 40 1.14 -7.61 0.85
CA VAL A 40 -0.29 -7.67 0.58
C VAL A 40 -1.04 -6.77 1.56
N VAL A 41 -2.00 -6.02 1.04
CA VAL A 41 -2.96 -5.23 1.82
C VAL A 41 -4.35 -5.80 1.58
N LYS A 42 -5.04 -6.13 2.67
CA LYS A 42 -6.42 -6.64 2.67
C LYS A 42 -7.38 -5.49 2.90
N PHE A 43 -8.39 -5.36 2.06
CA PHE A 43 -9.53 -4.47 2.24
C PHE A 43 -10.72 -5.28 2.76
N ILE A 44 -11.37 -4.79 3.82
CA ILE A 44 -12.64 -5.30 4.33
C ILE A 44 -13.61 -4.13 4.32
N GLU A 45 -14.68 -4.23 3.54
CA GLU A 45 -15.68 -3.15 3.39
C GLU A 45 -15.04 -1.79 3.04
N GLY A 46 -14.00 -1.81 2.19
CA GLY A 46 -13.26 -0.62 1.77
C GLY A 46 -12.22 -0.09 2.77
N VAL A 47 -12.06 -0.73 3.94
CA VAL A 47 -11.04 -0.36 4.92
C VAL A 47 -9.79 -1.21 4.73
N PRO A 48 -8.60 -0.62 4.49
CA PRO A 48 -7.36 -1.37 4.28
C PRO A 48 -6.69 -1.77 5.60
N PHE A 49 -6.19 -3.00 5.64
CA PHE A 49 -5.45 -3.65 6.73
C PHE A 49 -4.23 -4.40 6.18
N GLY A 50 -3.19 -4.51 6.99
CA GLY A 50 -2.01 -5.29 6.64
C GLY A 50 -0.75 -4.75 7.29
N ASP A 51 0.28 -5.58 7.41
CA ASP A 51 1.51 -5.21 8.12
C ASP A 51 2.20 -4.01 7.46
N LEU A 52 2.15 -3.89 6.13
CA LEU A 52 2.71 -2.74 5.40
C LEU A 52 2.15 -1.39 5.88
N ILE A 53 0.89 -1.34 6.28
CA ILE A 53 0.21 -0.11 6.72
C ILE A 53 -0.09 -0.06 8.22
N HIS A 54 0.37 -1.04 8.99
CA HIS A 54 0.16 -1.10 10.42
C HIS A 54 1.10 -0.14 11.17
N VAL A 55 0.61 0.51 12.24
CA VAL A 55 1.37 1.53 12.98
C VAL A 55 2.64 0.96 13.64
N GLN A 56 2.55 -0.26 14.16
CA GLN A 56 3.63 -0.89 14.95
C GLN A 56 4.34 -2.05 14.25
N LYS A 57 3.74 -2.62 13.20
CA LYS A 57 4.27 -3.83 12.54
C LYS A 57 4.94 -3.52 11.21
N SER A 58 4.63 -2.35 10.62
CA SER A 58 5.20 -1.96 9.35
C SER A 58 6.71 -1.75 9.46
N SER A 59 7.44 -2.38 8.54
CA SER A 59 8.85 -2.11 8.32
C SER A 59 9.08 -0.81 7.55
N LEU A 60 8.03 -0.17 7.02
CA LEU A 60 8.12 1.08 6.27
C LEU A 60 8.32 2.29 7.21
N SER A 61 8.85 3.37 6.66
CA SER A 61 8.87 4.68 7.29
C SER A 61 7.44 5.20 7.50
N THR A 62 7.25 6.06 8.51
CA THR A 62 5.95 6.67 8.80
C THR A 62 5.36 7.39 7.58
N SER A 63 6.20 8.10 6.81
CA SER A 63 5.79 8.81 5.59
C SER A 63 5.39 7.85 4.47
N CYS A 64 6.18 6.80 4.22
CA CYS A 64 5.88 5.80 3.20
C CYS A 64 4.59 5.06 3.50
N ARG A 65 4.36 4.70 4.77
CA ARG A 65 3.11 4.09 5.22
C ARG A 65 1.89 4.97 4.96
N GLY A 66 1.98 6.25 5.32
CA GLY A 66 0.89 7.21 5.07
C GLY A 66 0.59 7.37 3.58
N ALA A 67 1.64 7.52 2.77
CA ALA A 67 1.54 7.65 1.33
C ALA A 67 0.97 6.38 0.65
N LEU A 68 1.43 5.19 1.06
CA LEU A 68 0.92 3.91 0.56
C LEU A 68 -0.57 3.74 0.89
N ARG A 69 -0.98 4.06 2.12
CA ARG A 69 -2.40 3.99 2.52
C ARG A 69 -3.26 4.93 1.67
N ALA A 70 -2.79 6.16 1.43
CA ALA A 70 -3.51 7.12 0.59
C ALA A 70 -3.58 6.66 -0.88
N TYR A 71 -2.48 6.12 -1.42
CA TYR A 71 -2.44 5.53 -2.76
C TYR A 71 -3.49 4.42 -2.93
N LEU A 72 -3.51 3.44 -2.03
CA LEU A 72 -4.43 2.31 -2.11
C LEU A 72 -5.90 2.72 -1.95
N LEU A 73 -6.20 3.64 -1.02
CA LEU A 73 -7.55 4.19 -0.84
C LEU A 73 -8.05 4.95 -2.08
N ASN A 74 -7.17 5.75 -2.70
CA ASN A 74 -7.53 6.48 -3.92
C ASN A 74 -7.90 5.51 -5.06
N ARG A 75 -7.07 4.49 -5.28
CA ARG A 75 -7.34 3.45 -6.28
C ARG A 75 -8.64 2.68 -6.00
N TYR A 76 -8.89 2.34 -4.74
CA TYR A 76 -10.14 1.71 -4.33
C TYR A 76 -11.36 2.59 -4.65
N HIS A 77 -11.34 3.87 -4.26
CA HIS A 77 -12.45 4.79 -4.52
C HIS A 77 -12.67 5.07 -6.02
N ASN A 78 -11.61 5.02 -6.83
CA ASN A 78 -11.69 5.16 -8.28
C ASN A 78 -12.17 3.89 -9.00
N LYS A 79 -12.43 2.80 -8.25
CA LYS A 79 -12.82 1.48 -8.80
C LYS A 79 -11.75 0.86 -9.70
N ASP A 80 -10.47 1.14 -9.43
CA ASP A 80 -9.34 0.58 -10.19
C ASP A 80 -9.15 -0.94 -9.98
N PHE A 81 -9.85 -1.51 -9.00
CA PHE A 81 -9.80 -2.92 -8.64
C PHE A 81 -11.07 -3.69 -9.06
N ASN A 82 -11.91 -3.16 -9.96
CA ASN A 82 -13.16 -3.80 -10.39
C ASN A 82 -13.04 -4.62 -11.68
#